data_AF-A0A931XSZ5-F1
#
_entry.id   AF-A0A931XSZ5-F1
#
_cell.length_a   1.000
_cell.length_b   1.000
_cell.length_c   1.000
_cell.angle_alpha   90.00
_cell.angle_beta   90.00
_cell.angle_gamma   90.00
#
_symmetry.space_group_name_H-M   'P 1'
#
loop_
_entity.id
_entity.type
_entity.pdbx_description
1 polymer ?
#
loop_
_entity_poly.entity_id
_entity_poly.type
_entity_poly.pdbx_seq_one_letter_code
_entity_poly.pdbx_strand_id
1 'polypeptide(L)' 'MTLRGKVAIVTGGSSGIGRAIACRLAREGAEVCVVADRNVQGLAVDGGYLAR' A
#
# COMPACT_ATOMS: atom_id res chain seq x y z
N MET A 1 11.31 -0.30 12.16
CA MET A 1 11.87 1.06 11.97
C MET A 1 10.68 2.02 11.95
N THR A 2 10.85 3.32 12.22
CA THR A 2 9.74 4.28 12.03
C THR A 2 9.83 4.86 10.63
N LEU A 3 8.77 4.77 9.84
CA LEU A 3 8.66 5.34 8.49
C LEU A 3 7.79 6.60 8.44
N ARG A 4 7.49 7.18 9.61
CA ARG A 4 6.71 8.42 9.72
C ARG A 4 7.32 9.54 8.88
N GLY A 5 6.49 10.18 8.06
CA GLY A 5 6.89 11.28 7.17
C GLY A 5 7.68 10.83 5.94
N LYS A 6 7.66 9.52 5.62
CA LYS A 6 8.20 8.98 4.37
C LYS A 6 7.06 8.61 3.43
N VAL A 7 7.31 8.78 2.14
CA VAL A 7 6.40 8.36 1.07
C VAL A 7 6.96 7.10 0.41
N ALA A 8 6.10 6.11 0.16
CA ALA A 8 6.46 4.87 -0.52
C ALA A 8 5.51 4.57 -1.68
N ILE A 9 6.04 4.04 -2.77
CA ILE A 9 5.27 3.57 -3.93
C ILE A 9 5.46 2.07 -4.05
N VAL A 10 4.35 1.32 -4.10
CA VAL A 10 4.37 -0.14 -4.23
C VAL A 10 3.66 -0.55 -5.51
N THR A 11 4.41 -1.08 -6.47
CA THR A 11 3.86 -1.68 -7.71
C THR A 11 3.44 -3.13 -7.48
N GLY A 12 2.40 -3.58 -8.18
CA GLY A 12 1.78 -4.89 -7.95
C GLY A 12 1.14 -5.02 -6.56
N GLY A 13 0.83 -3.91 -5.90
CA GLY A 13 0.43 -3.90 -4.49
C GLY A 13 -1.03 -4.25 -4.21
N SER A 14 -1.82 -4.58 -5.24
CA SER A 14 -3.23 -4.96 -5.07
C SER A 14 -3.45 -6.39 -4.60
N SER A 15 -2.41 -7.23 -4.51
CA SER A 15 -2.53 -8.61 -4.03
C SER A 15 -1.21 -9.18 -3.50
N GLY A 16 -1.28 -10.38 -2.91
CA GLY A 16 -0.12 -11.18 -2.53
C GLY A 16 0.92 -10.42 -1.70
N ILE A 17 2.19 -10.59 -2.08
CA ILE A 17 3.33 -9.98 -1.38
C ILE A 17 3.29 -8.45 -1.48
N GLY A 18 2.94 -7.89 -2.63
CA GLY A 18 2.85 -6.44 -2.82
C GLY A 18 1.88 -5.80 -1.83
N ARG A 19 0.70 -6.41 -1.64
CA ARG A 19 -0.28 -5.96 -0.64
C ARG A 19 0.28 -6.07 0.78
N ALA A 20 0.93 -7.19 1.12
CA ALA A 20 1.53 -7.38 2.44
C ALA A 20 2.61 -6.32 2.75
N ILE A 21 3.43 -5.98 1.77
CA ILE A 21 4.45 -4.93 1.88
C ILE A 21 3.78 -3.56 2.07
N ALA A 22 2.81 -3.20 1.22
CA ALA A 22 2.08 -1.93 1.33
C ALA A 22 1.43 -1.75 2.71
N CYS A 23 0.77 -2.79 3.22
CA CYS A 23 0.22 -2.81 4.58
C CYS A 23 1.29 -2.59 5.65
N ARG A 24 2.43 -3.25 5.52
CA ARG A 24 3.50 -3.15 6.50
C ARG A 24 4.09 -1.75 6.54
N LEU A 25 4.34 -1.14 5.38
CA LEU A 25 4.86 0.22 5.27
C LEU A 25 3.90 1.24 5.88
N ALA A 26 2.59 1.12 5.59
CA ALA A 26 1.57 1.97 6.17
C ALA A 26 1.50 1.81 7.71
N ARG A 27 1.57 0.58 8.23
CA ARG A 27 1.64 0.32 9.68
C ARG A 27 2.87 0.91 10.36
N GLU A 28 3.98 1.06 9.62
CA GLU A 28 5.19 1.74 10.12
C GLU A 28 5.12 3.28 9.99
N GLY A 29 4.01 3.82 9.47
CA GLY A 29 3.70 5.24 9.41
C GLY A 29 4.06 5.94 8.10
N ALA A 30 4.38 5.19 7.04
CA ALA A 30 4.60 5.77 5.72
C ALA A 30 3.27 6.16 5.05
N GLU A 31 3.29 7.22 4.24
CA GLU A 31 2.26 7.49 3.24
C GLU A 31 2.53 6.58 2.03
N VAL A 32 1.58 5.70 1.70
CA VAL A 32 1.79 4.64 0.70
C VAL A 32 0.87 4.82 -0.49
N CYS A 33 1.46 4.91 -1.68
CA CYS A 33 0.78 4.82 -2.96
C CYS A 33 0.87 3.39 -3.49
N VAL A 34 -0.27 2.79 -3.84
CA VAL A 34 -0.37 1.42 -4.34
C VAL A 34 -0.73 1.43 -5.82
N VAL A 35 0.07 0.76 -6.64
CA VAL A 35 -0.15 0.63 -8.09
C VAL A 35 -0.53 -0.81 -8.41
N ALA A 36 -1.69 -1.00 -9.02
CA ALA A 36 -2.14 -2.26 -9.59
C ALA A 36 -1.82 -2.33 -11.08
N ASP A 37 -1.57 -3.54 -11.61
CA ASP A 37 -1.43 -3.77 -13.05
C ASP A 37 -2.81 -4.02 -13.72
N ARG A 38 -3.40 -5.18 -13.47
CA ARG A 38 -4.64 -5.70 -14.06
C ARG A 38 -5.70 -5.94 -12.99
N ASN A 39 -5.29 -6.13 -11.74
CA ASN A 39 -6.18 -6.36 -10.61
C ASN A 39 -6.51 -5.05 -9.89
N VAL A 40 -7.31 -4.20 -10.55
CA VAL A 40 -7.78 -2.93 -9.97
C VAL A 40 -8.74 -3.19 -8.81
N GLN A 41 -9.55 -4.26 -8.89
CA GLN A 41 -10.49 -4.66 -7.85
C GLN A 41 -9.80 -4.94 -6.52
N GLY A 42 -8.56 -5.45 -6.55
CA GLY A 42 -7.74 -5.67 -5.35
C GLY A 42 -7.36 -4.38 -4.59
N LEU A 43 -7.56 -3.20 -5.17
CA LEU A 43 -7.39 -1.91 -4.49
C LEU A 43 -8.63 -1.48 -3.69
N ALA A 44 -9.80 -2.06 -3.97
CA ALA A 44 -11.09 -1.60 -3.44
C ALA A 44 -11.53 -2.30 -2.15
N VAL A 45 -10.78 -3.29 -1.68
CA VAL A 45 -11.11 -4.06 -0.47
C VAL A 45 -10.28 -3.52 0.71
N ASP A 46 -10.98 -3.19 1.80
CA ASP A 46 -10.45 -2.67 3.09
C ASP A 46 -10.35 -1.14 3.25
N GLY A 47 -11.31 -0.39 2.72
CA GLY A 47 -11.49 1.02 3.09
C GLY A 47 -10.37 1.91 2.57
N GLY A 48 -10.28 2.06 1.24
CA GLY A 48 -9.54 3.12 0.56
C GLY A 48 -8.12 3.33 1.08
N TYR A 49 -7.15 2.59 0.51
CA TYR A 49 -5.71 2.81 0.68
C TYR A 49 -5.27 4.17 0.10
N LEU A 50 -5.70 5.24 0.75
CA LEU A 50 -4.96 6.49 0.83
C LEU A 50 -4.56 6.55 2.29
N ALA A 51 -3.39 5.98 2.61
CA ALA A 51 -2.79 6.12 3.93
C ALA A 51 -2.59 7.62 4.19
N ARG A 52 -3.49 8.19 5.00
CA ARG A 52 -3.38 9.55 5.53
C ARG A 52 -2.54 9.52 6.79
#